data_AF-A0A4S1DUV4-F1
#
_entry.id   AF-A0A4S1DUV4-F1
#
_cell.length_a   1.000
_cell.length_b   1.000
_cell.length_c   1.000
_cell.angle_alpha   90.00
_cell.angle_beta   90.00
_cell.angle_gamma   90.00
#
_symmetry.space_group_name_H-M   'P 1'
#
loop_
_entity.id
_entity.type
_entity.pdbx_description
1 polymer ?
#
loop_
_entity_poly.entity_id
_entity_poly.type
_entity_poly.pdbx_seq_one_letter_code
_entity_poly.pdbx_strand_id
1 'polypeptide(L)'
;MDALTKEGTVFTNAHTNAPICAPSRASFLIGILKNDNGKPLSGHNLKPFLENPDNPKSKESDVALTVVRGNFKSNEVMEQSYSVRSETYRYIRYVNGKEELYDNEKDPYEWDNLASDKKHSKIKKNLQQQMNQSLNI
;
A
#
# COMPACT_ATOMS: atom_id res chain seq x y z
N MET A 1 -19.35 -11.40 -15.97
CA MET A 1 -18.64 -10.70 -14.88
C MET A 1 -19.62 -10.30 -13.77
N ASP A 2 -20.78 -9.72 -14.12
CA ASP A 2 -21.79 -9.20 -13.17
C ASP A 2 -22.34 -10.23 -12.18
N ALA A 3 -22.44 -11.50 -12.56
CA ALA A 3 -22.86 -12.56 -11.65
C ALA A 3 -21.85 -12.78 -10.50
N LEU A 4 -20.54 -12.71 -10.78
CA LEU A 4 -19.48 -12.80 -9.77
C LEU A 4 -19.42 -11.53 -8.90
N THR A 5 -19.70 -10.36 -9.48
CA THR A 5 -19.77 -9.10 -8.72
C THR A 5 -20.87 -9.12 -7.67
N LYS A 6 -22.01 -9.79 -7.94
CA LYS A 6 -23.12 -9.93 -6.99
C LYS A 6 -22.83 -10.82 -5.79
N GLU A 7 -21.84 -11.71 -5.90
CA GLU A 7 -21.41 -12.62 -4.82
C GLU A 7 -20.19 -12.08 -4.07
N GLY A 8 -19.58 -10.99 -4.54
CA GLY A 8 -18.43 -10.36 -3.92
C GLY A 8 -18.82 -9.44 -2.75
N THR A 9 -17.90 -9.26 -1.81
CA THR A 9 -17.98 -8.21 -0.79
C THR A 9 -16.92 -7.14 -1.06
N VAL A 10 -17.28 -5.87 -0.87
CA VAL A 10 -16.35 -4.74 -1.00
C VAL A 10 -16.02 -4.25 0.39
N PHE A 11 -14.74 -4.33 0.76
CA PHE A 11 -14.25 -3.68 1.96
C PHE A 11 -13.92 -2.23 1.63
N THR A 12 -14.64 -1.28 2.23
CA THR A 12 -14.33 0.16 2.13
C THR A 12 -13.04 0.52 2.86
N ASN A 13 -12.62 -0.32 3.81
CA ASN A 13 -11.39 -0.16 4.54
C ASN A 13 -10.75 -1.54 4.81
N ALA A 14 -9.61 -1.80 4.20
CA ALA A 14 -8.88 -3.05 4.34
C ALA A 14 -7.49 -2.77 4.91
N HIS A 15 -7.24 -3.26 6.11
CA HIS A 15 -5.98 -3.06 6.82
C HIS A 15 -5.09 -4.28 6.64
N THR A 16 -3.84 -4.06 6.22
CA THR A 16 -2.80 -5.09 6.27
C THR A 16 -1.63 -4.57 7.07
N ASN A 17 -1.12 -5.40 7.97
CA ASN A 17 0.08 -5.09 8.69
C ASN A 17 1.31 -5.09 7.78
N ALA A 18 1.35 -5.89 6.70
CA ALA A 18 2.51 -5.98 5.80
C ALA A 18 2.07 -6.19 4.34
N PRO A 19 2.81 -5.69 3.34
CA PRO A 19 2.45 -5.80 1.92
C PRO A 19 2.71 -7.20 1.30
N ILE A 20 2.97 -8.22 2.13
CA ILE A 20 3.24 -9.61 1.69
C ILE A 20 2.39 -10.57 2.54
N CYS A 21 1.78 -11.55 1.89
CA CYS A 21 0.80 -12.45 2.52
C CYS A 21 1.35 -13.31 3.68
N ALA A 22 2.62 -13.74 3.61
CA ALA A 22 3.24 -14.56 4.65
C ALA A 22 3.56 -13.78 5.93
N PRO A 23 4.28 -12.64 5.90
CA PRO A 23 4.50 -11.83 7.09
C PRO A 23 3.22 -11.17 7.59
N SER A 24 2.25 -10.90 6.71
CA SER A 24 0.93 -10.42 7.13
C SER A 24 0.21 -11.43 8.03
N ARG A 25 0.05 -12.66 7.54
CA ARG A 25 -0.56 -13.76 8.32
C ARG A 25 0.23 -14.08 9.58
N ALA A 26 1.56 -14.06 9.53
CA ALA A 26 2.39 -14.29 10.71
C ALA A 26 2.15 -13.22 11.78
N SER A 27 2.24 -11.92 11.46
CA SER A 27 2.03 -10.92 12.50
C SER A 27 0.59 -10.92 13.03
N PHE A 28 -0.41 -11.20 12.20
CA PHE A 28 -1.80 -11.26 12.65
C PHE A 28 -2.06 -12.47 13.58
N LEU A 29 -1.55 -13.65 13.22
CA LEU A 29 -1.86 -14.89 13.95
C LEU A 29 -1.02 -15.10 15.21
N ILE A 30 0.25 -14.70 15.19
CA ILE A 30 1.19 -15.02 16.28
C ILE A 30 1.74 -13.80 17.00
N GLY A 31 1.46 -12.57 16.52
CA GLY A 31 1.95 -11.34 17.15
C GLY A 31 3.47 -11.18 17.13
N ILE A 32 4.19 -12.03 16.38
CA ILE A 32 5.64 -12.06 16.29
C ILE A 32 6.10 -11.12 15.18
N LEU A 33 6.93 -10.12 15.53
CA LEU A 33 7.52 -9.13 14.61
C LEU A 33 8.98 -9.46 14.20
N LYS A 34 9.60 -10.48 14.81
CA LYS A 34 10.95 -10.95 14.49
C LYS A 34 11.03 -12.47 14.70
N ASN A 35 11.61 -13.21 13.76
CA ASN A 35 12.00 -14.60 14.01
C ASN A 35 13.42 -14.63 14.60
N ASP A 36 13.79 -15.76 15.22
CA ASP A 36 15.09 -15.96 15.90
C ASP A 36 16.31 -15.80 14.96
N ASN A 37 16.09 -15.81 13.64
CA ASN A 37 17.11 -15.64 12.59
C ASN A 37 17.14 -14.22 11.97
N GLY A 38 16.40 -13.26 12.53
CA GLY A 38 16.83 -11.86 12.61
C GLY A 38 16.64 -10.93 11.41
N LYS A 39 15.73 -11.20 10.45
CA LYS A 39 15.26 -10.10 9.58
C LYS A 39 14.11 -9.35 10.26
N PRO A 40 14.18 -8.02 10.42
CA PRO A 40 13.03 -7.24 10.88
C PRO A 40 11.83 -7.51 9.97
N LEU A 41 10.67 -7.83 10.54
CA LEU A 41 9.44 -7.83 9.75
C LEU A 41 9.07 -6.39 9.43
N SER A 42 8.82 -6.12 8.14
CA SER A 42 8.16 -4.90 7.74
C SER A 42 6.69 -4.93 8.19
N GLY A 43 6.16 -3.77 8.56
CA GLY A 43 4.76 -3.64 8.93
C GLY A 43 4.46 -3.19 10.36
N HIS A 44 3.17 -3.02 10.66
CA HIS A 44 2.69 -2.51 11.96
C HIS A 44 1.96 -3.59 12.76
N ASN A 45 2.11 -3.57 14.09
CA ASN A 45 1.31 -4.44 14.95
C ASN A 45 -0.16 -3.99 14.92
N LEU A 46 -1.08 -4.89 14.57
CA LEU A 46 -2.53 -4.58 14.54
C LEU A 46 -3.19 -4.68 15.91
N LYS A 47 -2.55 -5.27 16.93
CA LYS A 47 -3.12 -5.42 18.27
C LYS A 47 -3.62 -4.07 18.85
N PRO A 48 -2.85 -2.95 18.80
CA PRO A 48 -3.33 -1.66 19.28
C PRO A 48 -4.61 -1.18 18.58
N PHE A 49 -4.77 -1.47 17.28
CA PHE A 49 -5.98 -1.16 16.52
C PHE A 49 -7.16 -2.05 16.93
N LEU A 50 -6.93 -3.36 17.10
CA LEU A 50 -7.96 -4.32 17.51
C LEU A 50 -8.46 -4.07 18.94
N GLU A 51 -7.58 -3.62 19.83
CA GLU A 51 -7.94 -3.27 21.21
C GLU A 51 -8.65 -1.91 21.30
N ASN A 52 -8.21 -0.93 20.50
CA ASN A 52 -8.83 0.38 20.43
C ASN A 52 -8.63 0.99 19.02
N PRO A 53 -9.68 1.04 18.18
CA PRO A 53 -9.59 1.61 16.84
C PRO A 53 -9.13 3.08 16.82
N ASP A 54 -9.46 3.84 17.86
CA ASP A 54 -9.11 5.25 18.02
C ASP A 54 -7.69 5.47 18.56
N ASN A 55 -6.92 4.40 18.80
CA ASN A 55 -5.54 4.49 19.26
C ASN A 55 -4.69 5.25 18.23
N PRO A 56 -3.99 6.33 18.57
CA PRO A 56 -3.15 7.06 17.61
C PRO A 56 -2.08 6.19 16.93
N LYS A 57 -1.61 5.12 17.61
CA LYS A 57 -0.66 4.16 17.04
C LYS A 57 -1.26 3.26 15.95
N SER A 58 -2.58 3.18 15.83
CA SER A 58 -3.25 2.45 14.75
C SER A 58 -3.17 3.17 13.40
N LYS A 59 -2.84 4.46 13.40
CA LYS A 59 -2.73 5.33 12.21
C LYS A 59 -1.28 5.60 11.79
N GLU A 60 -0.35 4.74 12.20
CA GLU A 60 1.09 4.94 11.91
C GLU A 60 1.46 4.80 10.43
N SER A 61 0.58 4.24 9.59
CA SER A 61 0.76 4.21 8.14
C SER A 61 -0.48 4.72 7.43
N ASP A 62 -0.35 5.88 6.79
CA ASP A 62 -1.44 6.50 6.02
C ASP A 62 -1.63 5.83 4.64
N VAL A 63 -0.78 4.86 4.28
CA VAL A 63 -0.80 4.20 2.96
C VAL A 63 -0.54 2.70 3.00
N ALA A 64 -1.24 1.97 2.15
CA ALA A 64 -0.93 0.59 1.82
C ALA A 64 0.04 0.52 0.64
N LEU A 65 1.22 -0.10 0.83
CA LEU A 65 2.20 -0.37 -0.23
C LEU A 65 1.87 -1.68 -0.96
N THR A 66 2.04 -1.71 -2.28
CA THR A 66 1.99 -2.91 -3.12
C THR A 66 3.19 -2.93 -4.06
N VAL A 67 3.78 -4.11 -4.26
CA VAL A 67 4.93 -4.31 -5.16
C VAL A 67 4.54 -5.29 -6.26
N VAL A 68 4.85 -4.94 -7.51
CA VAL A 68 4.85 -5.87 -8.63
C VAL A 68 6.28 -5.94 -9.17
N ARG A 69 6.81 -7.16 -9.31
CA ARG A 69 8.17 -7.34 -9.82
C ARG A 69 8.26 -6.83 -11.26
N GLY A 70 9.12 -5.83 -11.47
CA GLY A 70 9.47 -5.31 -12.79
C GLY A 70 10.60 -6.14 -13.40
N ASN A 71 11.70 -6.28 -12.67
CA ASN A 71 12.80 -7.18 -13.02
C ASN A 71 12.83 -8.40 -12.08
N PHE A 72 12.45 -9.58 -12.62
CA PHE A 72 12.47 -10.83 -11.86
C PHE A 72 13.86 -11.31 -11.45
N LYS A 73 14.92 -10.79 -12.06
CA LYS A 73 16.31 -11.16 -11.76
C LYS A 73 16.98 -10.24 -10.74
N SER A 74 16.31 -9.17 -10.32
CA SER A 74 16.89 -8.15 -9.45
C SER A 74 16.09 -7.94 -8.18
N ASN A 75 16.79 -7.51 -7.13
CA ASN A 75 16.20 -7.07 -5.87
C ASN A 75 16.32 -5.55 -5.68
N GLU A 76 16.88 -4.83 -6.66
CA GLU A 76 17.02 -3.37 -6.61
C GLU A 76 15.65 -2.70 -6.58
N VAL A 77 15.47 -1.77 -5.65
CA VAL A 77 14.19 -1.06 -5.44
C VAL A 77 13.78 -0.30 -6.70
N MET A 78 14.73 0.34 -7.36
CA MET A 78 14.47 1.14 -8.56
C MET A 78 14.08 0.29 -9.78
N GLU A 79 14.31 -1.04 -9.75
CA GLU A 79 14.00 -1.95 -10.85
C GLU A 79 12.64 -2.66 -10.73
N GLN A 80 11.81 -2.27 -9.74
CA GLN A 80 10.48 -2.86 -9.52
C GLN A 80 9.36 -1.88 -9.92
N SER A 81 8.10 -2.26 -9.71
CA SER A 81 6.97 -1.33 -9.81
C SER A 81 6.24 -1.29 -8.47
N TYR A 82 5.77 -0.11 -8.07
CA TYR A 82 5.16 0.12 -6.77
C TYR A 82 3.84 0.86 -6.89
N SER A 83 2.93 0.58 -5.97
CA SER A 83 1.72 1.35 -5.73
C SER A 83 1.63 1.69 -4.26
N VAL A 84 1.23 2.91 -3.94
CA VAL A 84 0.76 3.28 -2.59
C VAL A 84 -0.69 3.74 -2.68
N ARG A 85 -1.53 3.29 -1.75
CA ARG A 85 -2.93 3.69 -1.65
C ARG A 85 -3.20 4.29 -0.29
N SER A 86 -3.58 5.57 -0.26
CA SER A 86 -4.14 6.20 0.93
C SER A 86 -5.65 5.94 1.01
N GLU A 87 -6.33 6.55 1.98
CA GLU A 87 -7.79 6.49 2.07
C GLU A 87 -8.49 6.98 0.79
N THR A 88 -7.93 7.98 0.11
CA THR A 88 -8.61 8.72 -0.96
C THR A 88 -7.88 8.71 -2.31
N TYR A 89 -6.60 8.34 -2.35
CA TYR A 89 -5.82 8.34 -3.59
C TYR A 89 -4.99 7.07 -3.75
N ARG A 90 -4.77 6.67 -5.00
CA ARG A 90 -3.75 5.69 -5.38
C ARG A 90 -2.71 6.34 -6.26
N TYR A 91 -1.44 6.12 -5.93
CA TYR A 91 -0.30 6.50 -6.75
C TYR A 91 0.50 5.26 -7.17
N ILE A 92 0.84 5.16 -8.45
CA ILE A 92 1.58 4.04 -9.05
C ILE A 92 2.83 4.58 -9.74
N ARG A 93 3.97 3.91 -9.54
CA ARG A 93 5.21 4.14 -10.27
C ARG A 93 5.69 2.84 -10.90
N TYR A 94 5.74 2.82 -12.23
CA TYR A 94 6.27 1.69 -12.99
C TYR A 94 7.79 1.71 -13.07
N VAL A 95 8.38 0.54 -13.31
CA VAL A 95 9.83 0.37 -13.54
C VAL A 95 10.35 1.23 -14.71
N ASN A 96 9.52 1.49 -15.71
CA ASN A 96 9.87 2.31 -16.87
C ASN A 96 9.74 3.83 -16.61
N GLY A 97 9.48 4.24 -15.36
CA GLY A 97 9.33 5.63 -14.96
C GLY A 97 7.96 6.24 -15.26
N LYS A 98 7.01 5.51 -15.87
CA LYS A 98 5.63 5.98 -16.00
C LYS A 98 4.96 6.04 -14.63
N GLU A 99 4.06 7.01 -14.49
CA GLU A 99 3.34 7.29 -13.26
C GLU A 99 1.84 7.32 -13.50
N GLU A 100 1.08 6.87 -12.50
CA GLU A 100 -0.37 7.02 -12.45
C GLU A 100 -0.82 7.56 -11.11
N LEU A 101 -1.88 8.36 -11.12
CA LEU A 101 -2.50 8.91 -9.93
C LEU A 101 -4.02 8.89 -10.12
N TYR A 102 -4.74 8.31 -9.17
CA TYR A 102 -6.20 8.22 -9.19
C TYR A 102 -6.78 8.79 -7.90
N ASP A 103 -7.84 9.59 -8.02
CA ASP A 103 -8.68 10.04 -6.92
C ASP A 103 -9.79 9.00 -6.73
N ASN A 104 -9.68 8.15 -5.71
CA ASN A 104 -10.61 7.04 -5.51
C ASN A 104 -11.98 7.48 -4.99
N GLU A 105 -12.13 8.70 -4.48
CA GLU A 105 -13.43 9.24 -4.09
C GLU A 105 -14.25 9.66 -5.31
N LYS A 106 -13.60 10.29 -6.30
CA LYS A 106 -14.26 10.75 -7.54
C LYS A 106 -14.25 9.72 -8.66
N ASP A 107 -13.24 8.88 -8.68
CA ASP A 107 -12.98 7.86 -9.70
C ASP A 107 -12.72 6.50 -9.03
N PRO A 108 -13.77 5.85 -8.47
CA PRO A 108 -13.65 4.59 -7.75
C PRO A 108 -13.16 3.43 -8.62
N TYR A 109 -13.23 3.57 -9.94
CA TYR A 109 -12.81 2.56 -10.92
C TYR A 109 -11.46 2.88 -11.58
N GLU A 110 -10.81 3.99 -11.22
CA GLU A 110 -9.45 4.35 -11.63
C GLU A 110 -9.30 4.45 -13.16
N TRP A 111 -10.22 5.15 -13.82
CA TRP A 111 -10.22 5.38 -15.26
C TRP A 111 -9.46 6.64 -15.70
N ASP A 112 -9.40 7.66 -14.85
CA ASP A 112 -8.79 8.95 -15.19
C ASP A 112 -7.44 9.14 -14.50
N ASN A 113 -6.35 9.05 -15.28
CA ASN A 113 -5.00 9.21 -14.77
C ASN A 113 -4.64 10.70 -14.58
N LEU A 114 -4.56 11.13 -13.33
CA LEU A 114 -4.26 12.49 -12.90
C LEU A 114 -2.76 12.79 -12.74
N ALA A 115 -1.85 11.85 -13.04
CA ALA A 115 -0.42 11.99 -12.75
C ALA A 115 0.26 13.18 -13.44
N SER A 116 -0.29 13.61 -14.59
CA SER A 116 0.20 14.75 -15.36
C SER A 116 -0.54 16.06 -15.04
N ASP A 117 -1.59 16.02 -14.22
CA ASP A 117 -2.34 17.22 -13.85
C ASP A 117 -1.59 18.05 -12.81
N LYS A 118 -1.30 19.31 -13.17
CA LYS A 118 -0.61 20.26 -12.30
C LYS A 118 -1.37 20.51 -11.00
N LYS A 119 -2.70 20.45 -11.00
CA LYS A 119 -3.54 20.66 -9.80
C LYS A 119 -3.26 19.59 -8.73
N HIS A 120 -2.95 18.37 -9.15
CA HIS A 120 -2.70 17.22 -8.28
C HIS A 120 -1.20 17.01 -7.96
N SER A 121 -0.33 17.92 -8.41
CA SER A 121 1.13 17.80 -8.19
C SER A 121 1.52 17.72 -6.71
N LYS A 122 0.79 18.40 -5.82
CA LYS A 122 1.05 18.37 -4.37
C LYS A 122 0.76 17.00 -3.76
N ILE A 123 -0.41 16.42 -4.06
CA ILE A 123 -0.78 15.10 -3.55
C ILE A 123 0.11 14.00 -4.15
N LYS A 124 0.43 14.09 -5.45
CA LYS A 124 1.37 13.17 -6.10
C LYS A 124 2.72 13.15 -5.38
N LYS A 125 3.30 14.33 -5.13
CA LYS A 125 4.59 14.45 -4.42
C LYS A 125 4.52 13.90 -3.00
N ASN A 126 3.42 14.13 -2.28
CA ASN A 126 3.27 13.59 -0.93
C ASN A 126 3.22 12.04 -0.95
N LEU A 127 2.44 11.44 -1.84
CA LEU A 127 2.39 9.97 -1.97
C LEU A 127 3.71 9.37 -2.45
N GLN A 128 4.44 10.06 -3.33
CA GLN A 128 5.81 9.69 -3.71
C GLN A 128 6.74 9.66 -2.50
N GLN A 129 6.67 10.67 -1.62
CA GLN A 129 7.46 10.70 -0.39
C GLN A 129 7.11 9.54 0.55
N GLN A 130 5.83 9.26 0.73
CA GLN A 130 5.38 8.13 1.57
C GLN A 130 5.82 6.76 0.99
N MET A 131 5.78 6.62 -0.34
CA MET A 131 6.32 5.45 -1.03
C MET A 131 7.81 5.28 -0.75
N ASN A 132 8.61 6.33 -0.93
CA ASN A 132 10.05 6.31 -0.69
C ASN A 132 10.38 5.97 0.77
N GLN A 133 9.66 6.56 1.71
CA GLN A 133 9.79 6.24 3.14
C GLN A 133 9.49 4.76 3.42
N SER A 134 8.43 4.20 2.82
CA SER A 134 8.07 2.78 2.98
C SER A 134 9.12 1.84 2.37
N LEU A 135 9.85 2.31 1.35
CA LEU A 135 10.91 1.58 0.68
C LEU A 135 12.30 1.81 1.30
N ASN A 136 12.40 2.72 2.29
CA ASN A 136 13.65 3.17 2.92
C ASN A 136 14.66 3.75 1.91
N ILE A 137 14.19 4.58 0.97
CA ILE A 137 15.03 5.29 -0.02
C ILE A 137 14.79 6.80 -0.02
#